data_AF-A0A1N6HRQ0-F1
#
_entry.id   AF-A0A1N6HRQ0-F1
#
_cell.length_a   1.000
_cell.length_b   1.000
_cell.length_c   1.000
_cell.angle_alpha   90.00
_cell.angle_beta   90.00
_cell.angle_gamma   90.00
#
_symmetry.space_group_name_H-M   'P 1'
#
loop_
_entity.id
_entity.type
_entity.pdbx_description
1 polymer ?
#
loop_
_entity_poly.entity_id
_entity_poly.type
_entity_poly.pdbx_seq_one_letter_code
_entity_poly.pdbx_strand_id
1 'polypeptide(L)'
;MLSFDQNIASLARHPHMTKLIKRASAEARAFRNREAESVATRQKTLRTGKRAQRDEDLDDAPQIEAPRKPRFAPVTFSEESGVRYLHFGTEWVQGAMRLRKPDHIELEYAQQMMAWLLFLEAPKRIVQLGLGAAALTKFAYRFLKSSNVEAVELNPAVVIAARTMFQLPSDDARLTVHETDAWDFVNDRTNHGTIGALQIDVYDATARGPVLDSVAFYRAVRACLTDAGLVTVNLFGDHPSFVRNMKRMNEAFDGRVVALPEVHDGNRVAIAFSGPALDVPFTTLEARARLIEAELGLPARQWIKGLRESTGQHGGSFSI
;
A
#
# COMPACT_ATOMS: atom_id res chain seq x y z
N MET A 1 51.43 7.46 -12.97
CA MET A 1 51.00 6.45 -13.96
C MET A 1 50.46 5.26 -13.18
N LEU A 2 49.13 5.07 -13.25
CA LEU A 2 48.35 3.84 -12.94
C LEU A 2 48.36 3.33 -11.48
N SER A 3 47.32 2.76 -10.88
CA SER A 3 45.89 2.48 -11.17
C SER A 3 45.35 1.86 -9.86
N PHE A 4 44.19 2.27 -9.32
CA PHE A 4 42.91 1.54 -9.37
C PHE A 4 43.00 0.00 -9.22
N ASP A 5 42.19 -0.52 -8.30
CA ASP A 5 41.93 -1.92 -7.89
C ASP A 5 42.81 -2.51 -6.78
N GLN A 6 42.29 -2.44 -5.55
CA GLN A 6 42.17 -3.57 -4.61
C GLN A 6 41.57 -3.08 -3.26
N ASN A 7 40.24 -2.94 -3.20
CA ASN A 7 39.50 -3.09 -1.93
C ASN A 7 37.96 -3.22 -2.13
N ILE A 8 37.53 -4.04 -3.09
CA ILE A 8 36.14 -4.51 -3.19
C ILE A 8 36.16 -6.04 -3.33
N ALA A 9 36.26 -6.75 -2.21
CA ALA A 9 35.96 -8.19 -2.14
C ALA A 9 35.88 -8.69 -0.68
N SER A 10 34.87 -8.25 0.11
CA SER A 10 34.60 -8.90 1.41
C SER A 10 33.14 -8.80 1.92
N LEU A 11 32.14 -8.48 1.10
CA LEU A 11 30.72 -8.43 1.54
C LEU A 11 29.81 -9.48 0.90
N ALA A 12 30.37 -10.49 0.24
CA ALA A 12 29.64 -11.66 -0.22
C ALA A 12 29.83 -12.82 0.77
N ARG A 13 28.90 -12.96 1.71
CA ARG A 13 28.53 -14.23 2.37
C ARG A 13 27.48 -13.93 3.42
N HIS A 14 26.20 -14.21 3.16
CA HIS A 14 25.18 -14.65 4.14
C HIS A 14 24.01 -15.31 3.35
N PRO A 15 24.17 -16.58 2.91
CA PRO A 15 23.23 -17.27 2.02
C PRO A 15 21.87 -17.68 2.66
N HIS A 16 21.60 -17.29 3.91
CA HIS A 16 20.37 -17.62 4.63
C HIS A 16 19.27 -16.54 4.53
N MET A 17 19.60 -15.25 4.49
CA MET A 17 18.61 -14.14 4.31
C MET A 17 17.91 -14.19 2.95
N THR A 18 18.65 -14.48 1.88
CA THR A 18 18.06 -14.65 0.55
C THR A 18 17.14 -15.86 0.49
N LYS A 19 17.25 -16.82 1.43
CA LYS A 19 16.38 -18.01 1.47
C LYS A 19 15.09 -17.77 2.24
N LEU A 20 15.05 -16.95 3.30
CA LEU A 20 13.80 -16.64 4.00
C LEU A 20 12.87 -15.75 3.17
N ILE A 21 13.39 -14.66 2.60
CA ILE A 21 12.62 -13.75 1.73
C ILE A 21 12.21 -14.45 0.43
N LYS A 22 13.08 -15.29 -0.16
CA LYS A 22 12.70 -16.11 -1.32
C LYS A 22 11.76 -17.26 -0.99
N ARG A 23 11.74 -17.80 0.24
CA ARG A 23 10.79 -18.86 0.63
C ARG A 23 9.38 -18.31 0.77
N ALA A 24 9.21 -17.17 1.41
CA ALA A 24 7.94 -16.43 1.43
C ALA A 24 7.40 -16.18 0.00
N SER A 25 8.25 -15.67 -0.92
CA SER A 25 7.84 -15.40 -2.30
C SER A 25 7.65 -16.65 -3.18
N ALA A 26 8.43 -17.72 -2.97
CA ALA A 26 8.38 -18.97 -3.75
C ALA A 26 7.30 -19.95 -3.27
N GLU A 27 6.93 -19.94 -1.99
CA GLU A 27 5.88 -20.81 -1.45
C GLU A 27 4.49 -20.23 -1.72
N ALA A 28 4.35 -18.89 -1.77
CA ALA A 28 3.20 -18.23 -2.42
C ALA A 28 3.05 -18.67 -3.88
N ARG A 29 4.19 -18.85 -4.58
CA ARG A 29 4.27 -19.32 -5.97
C ARG A 29 3.92 -20.81 -6.14
N ALA A 30 4.26 -21.66 -5.16
CA ALA A 30 3.96 -23.09 -5.17
C ALA A 30 2.49 -23.41 -4.80
N PHE A 31 1.87 -22.60 -3.95
CA PHE A 31 0.45 -22.75 -3.60
C PHE A 31 -0.47 -22.28 -4.76
N ARG A 32 -0.04 -21.27 -5.55
CA ARG A 32 -0.73 -20.80 -6.77
C ARG A 32 -1.01 -21.91 -7.80
N ASN A 33 -0.07 -22.84 -8.01
CA ASN A 33 -0.27 -23.94 -8.96
C ASN A 33 -1.26 -25.00 -8.46
N ARG A 34 -1.28 -25.28 -7.15
CA ARG A 34 -2.21 -26.26 -6.56
C ARG A 34 -3.66 -25.75 -6.55
N GLU A 35 -3.88 -24.45 -6.32
CA GLU A 35 -5.23 -23.88 -6.40
C GLU A 35 -5.75 -23.79 -7.85
N ALA A 36 -4.90 -23.42 -8.82
CA ALA A 36 -5.27 -23.41 -10.23
C ALA A 36 -5.70 -24.80 -10.75
N GLU A 37 -5.03 -25.87 -10.33
CA GLU A 37 -5.42 -27.26 -10.62
C GLU A 37 -6.74 -27.66 -9.94
N SER A 38 -6.97 -27.21 -8.70
CA SER A 38 -8.21 -27.52 -7.95
C SER A 38 -9.45 -26.81 -8.50
N VAL A 39 -9.31 -25.58 -9.00
CA VAL A 39 -10.40 -24.78 -9.59
C VAL A 39 -10.74 -25.28 -11.00
N ALA A 40 -9.72 -25.68 -11.79
CA ALA A 40 -9.93 -26.33 -13.09
C ALA A 40 -10.65 -27.68 -12.97
N THR A 41 -10.42 -28.41 -11.87
CA THR A 41 -11.09 -29.69 -11.58
C THR A 41 -12.55 -29.48 -11.13
N ARG A 42 -12.86 -28.40 -10.40
CA ARG A 42 -14.24 -28.05 -9.97
C ARG A 42 -15.11 -27.49 -11.10
N GLN A 43 -14.55 -26.82 -12.10
CA GLN A 43 -15.31 -26.28 -13.24
C GLN A 43 -15.79 -27.34 -14.25
N LYS A 44 -15.32 -28.59 -14.16
CA LYS A 44 -15.80 -29.68 -15.02
C LYS A 44 -17.10 -30.36 -14.57
N THR A 45 -17.66 -30.02 -13.41
CA THR A 45 -18.81 -30.76 -12.84
C THR A 45 -20.11 -29.97 -12.67
N LEU A 46 -20.20 -28.71 -13.11
CA LEU A 46 -21.44 -27.92 -13.00
C LEU A 46 -21.80 -27.26 -14.33
N ARG A 47 -22.31 -28.07 -15.26
CA ARG A 47 -23.06 -27.59 -16.43
C ARG A 47 -24.25 -28.52 -16.70
N THR A 48 -25.31 -28.35 -15.93
CA THR A 48 -26.67 -28.73 -16.36
C THR A 48 -27.71 -28.01 -15.48
N GLY A 49 -28.59 -27.24 -16.13
CA GLY A 49 -29.99 -27.13 -15.67
C GLY A 49 -30.46 -25.82 -15.04
N LYS A 50 -31.31 -25.13 -15.81
CA LYS A 50 -32.49 -24.34 -15.41
C LYS A 50 -32.32 -22.91 -14.85
N ARG A 51 -32.52 -22.01 -15.81
CA ARG A 51 -33.00 -20.64 -15.75
C ARG A 51 -34.54 -20.69 -15.64
N ALA A 52 -35.12 -20.42 -14.46
CA ALA A 52 -36.50 -19.90 -14.24
C ALA A 52 -36.91 -20.05 -12.77
N GLN A 53 -36.74 -18.99 -11.97
CA GLN A 53 -37.54 -18.59 -10.80
C GLN A 53 -36.80 -17.43 -10.12
N ARG A 54 -37.29 -16.22 -10.32
CA ARG A 54 -36.91 -15.02 -9.58
C ARG A 54 -38.20 -14.44 -9.03
N ASP A 55 -38.17 -14.07 -7.75
CA ASP A 55 -39.02 -13.08 -7.08
C ASP A 55 -39.89 -13.52 -5.87
N GLU A 56 -39.64 -14.64 -5.16
CA GLU A 56 -40.42 -14.97 -3.93
C GLU A 56 -39.65 -15.39 -2.66
N ASP A 57 -38.31 -15.25 -2.57
CA ASP A 57 -37.55 -15.72 -1.38
C ASP A 57 -36.76 -14.61 -0.63
N LEU A 58 -37.37 -13.44 -0.38
CA LEU A 58 -36.73 -12.37 0.43
C LEU A 58 -37.25 -12.25 1.87
N ASP A 59 -38.30 -12.97 2.25
CA ASP A 59 -38.87 -12.91 3.60
C ASP A 59 -38.24 -13.89 4.62
N ASP A 60 -37.38 -14.81 4.15
CA ASP A 60 -36.73 -15.84 4.99
C ASP A 60 -35.20 -15.61 5.16
N ALA A 61 -34.71 -14.41 4.80
CA ALA A 61 -33.30 -14.07 4.99
C ALA A 61 -32.99 -13.95 6.50
N PRO A 62 -32.06 -14.74 7.06
CA PRO A 62 -31.77 -14.68 8.49
C PRO A 62 -31.26 -13.29 8.86
N GLN A 63 -32.00 -12.60 9.74
CA GLN A 63 -31.58 -11.35 10.35
C GLN A 63 -30.29 -11.62 11.14
N ILE A 64 -29.19 -10.99 10.73
CA ILE A 64 -27.92 -11.07 11.44
C ILE A 64 -28.07 -10.26 12.73
N GLU A 65 -28.34 -10.94 13.84
CA GLU A 65 -28.36 -10.37 15.19
C GLU A 65 -26.97 -9.82 15.56
N ALA A 66 -26.87 -8.50 15.67
CA ALA A 66 -25.75 -7.68 16.16
C ALA A 66 -24.39 -7.84 15.41
N PRO A 67 -23.66 -6.74 15.15
CA PRO A 67 -22.34 -6.82 14.52
C PRO A 67 -21.39 -7.60 15.46
N ARG A 68 -20.99 -8.80 15.03
CA ARG A 68 -19.98 -9.61 15.73
C ARG A 68 -18.69 -8.79 15.82
N LYS A 69 -18.13 -8.64 17.03
CA LYS A 69 -16.82 -8.01 17.21
C LYS A 69 -15.80 -8.68 16.28
N PRO A 70 -15.05 -7.91 15.47
CA PRO A 70 -14.05 -8.47 14.58
C PRO A 70 -13.01 -9.27 15.40
N ARG A 71 -12.70 -10.48 14.94
CA ARG A 71 -11.62 -11.30 15.51
C ARG A 71 -10.34 -11.02 14.73
N PHE A 72 -9.35 -10.45 15.40
CA PHE A 72 -8.05 -10.17 14.81
C PHE A 72 -7.08 -11.34 15.00
N ALA A 73 -6.16 -11.50 14.04
CA ALA A 73 -5.04 -12.40 14.23
C ALA A 73 -4.08 -11.86 15.31
N PRO A 74 -3.32 -12.74 16.00
CA PRO A 74 -2.33 -12.30 16.98
C PRO A 74 -1.27 -11.40 16.34
N VAL A 75 -0.99 -10.27 16.99
CA VAL A 75 0.14 -9.41 16.61
C VAL A 75 1.42 -10.01 17.19
N THR A 76 2.35 -10.40 16.32
CA THR A 76 3.65 -10.98 16.72
C THR A 76 4.81 -10.23 16.08
N PHE A 77 6.01 -10.41 16.63
CA PHE A 77 7.22 -9.71 16.20
C PHE A 77 8.39 -10.66 16.04
N SER A 78 9.28 -10.34 15.11
CA SER A 78 10.61 -10.95 15.01
C SER A 78 11.67 -9.87 14.84
N GLU A 79 12.92 -10.20 15.19
CA GLU A 79 14.05 -9.31 14.97
C GLU A 79 15.18 -10.06 14.27
N GLU A 80 15.69 -9.48 13.19
CA GLU A 80 16.82 -10.02 12.47
C GLU A 80 17.66 -8.87 11.91
N SER A 81 18.99 -8.97 12.01
CA SER A 81 19.93 -8.00 11.42
C SER A 81 19.65 -6.52 11.77
N GLY A 82 19.12 -6.27 12.98
CA GLY A 82 18.79 -4.92 13.48
C GLY A 82 17.50 -4.33 12.91
N VAL A 83 16.64 -5.16 12.31
CA VAL A 83 15.30 -4.82 11.83
C VAL A 83 14.28 -5.59 12.65
N ARG A 84 13.24 -4.89 13.12
CA ARG A 84 12.06 -5.48 13.76
C ARG A 84 10.94 -5.61 12.75
N TYR A 85 10.32 -6.77 12.69
CA TYR A 85 9.24 -7.09 11.76
C TYR A 85 7.92 -7.28 12.52
N LEU A 86 6.84 -6.80 11.92
CA LEU A 86 5.46 -7.00 12.36
C LEU A 86 4.86 -8.18 11.59
N HIS A 87 4.13 -9.03 12.30
CA HIS A 87 3.43 -10.19 11.74
C HIS A 87 2.01 -10.31 12.31
N PHE A 88 1.12 -10.97 11.58
CA PHE A 88 -0.26 -11.28 12.00
C PHE A 88 -0.49 -12.78 12.10
N GLY A 89 0.08 -13.41 13.13
CA GLY A 89 -0.08 -14.84 13.41
C GLY A 89 0.47 -15.78 12.32
N THR A 90 1.21 -15.24 11.35
CA THR A 90 1.81 -15.94 10.21
C THR A 90 3.26 -15.49 10.04
N GLU A 91 4.03 -16.14 9.15
CA GLU A 91 5.41 -15.73 8.85
C GLU A 91 5.49 -14.47 7.96
N TRP A 92 4.36 -14.02 7.41
CA TRP A 92 4.32 -12.89 6.48
C TRP A 92 4.66 -11.57 7.17
N VAL A 93 5.54 -10.81 6.54
CA VAL A 93 5.93 -9.47 7.00
C VAL A 93 4.81 -8.49 6.66
N GLN A 94 4.23 -7.89 7.70
CA GLN A 94 3.18 -6.87 7.62
C GLN A 94 3.73 -5.45 7.76
N GLY A 95 4.98 -5.33 8.19
CA GLY A 95 5.67 -4.06 8.37
C GLY A 95 7.06 -4.28 8.94
N ALA A 96 7.94 -3.30 8.81
CA ALA A 96 9.29 -3.38 9.33
C ALA A 96 9.80 -2.02 9.83
N MET A 97 10.71 -2.05 10.79
CA MET A 97 11.42 -0.87 11.28
C MET A 97 12.87 -1.23 11.61
N ARG A 98 13.81 -0.46 11.07
CA ARG A 98 15.21 -0.53 11.47
C ARG A 98 15.41 0.09 12.85
N LEU A 99 15.93 -0.69 13.79
CA LEU A 99 16.07 -0.26 15.18
C LEU A 99 16.97 0.98 15.33
N ARG A 100 18.02 1.09 14.49
CA ARG A 100 18.95 2.24 14.49
C ARG A 100 18.45 3.45 13.68
N LYS A 101 17.42 3.29 12.87
CA LYS A 101 16.86 4.34 11.99
C LYS A 101 15.33 4.21 11.95
N PRO A 102 14.63 4.44 13.07
CA PRO A 102 13.21 4.11 13.22
C PRO A 102 12.29 4.94 12.33
N ASP A 103 12.73 6.12 11.91
CA ASP A 103 12.00 7.02 11.01
C ASP A 103 12.26 6.71 9.52
N HIS A 104 13.23 5.84 9.20
CA HIS A 104 13.47 5.42 7.82
C HIS A 104 12.47 4.33 7.42
N ILE A 105 11.87 4.46 6.24
CA ILE A 105 10.99 3.45 5.69
C ILE A 105 11.85 2.27 5.20
N GLU A 106 11.79 1.14 5.90
CA GLU A 106 12.63 -0.03 5.60
C GLU A 106 12.18 -0.81 4.36
N LEU A 107 10.86 -0.90 4.11
CA LEU A 107 10.31 -1.70 3.03
C LEU A 107 10.23 -0.89 1.73
N GLU A 108 10.67 -1.50 0.62
CA GLU A 108 10.77 -0.84 -0.68
C GLU A 108 9.40 -0.37 -1.22
N TYR A 109 8.36 -1.20 -1.10
CA TYR A 109 7.01 -0.80 -1.52
C TYR A 109 6.51 0.41 -0.71
N ALA A 110 6.83 0.46 0.59
CA ALA A 110 6.39 1.56 1.45
C ALA A 110 7.15 2.85 1.09
N GLN A 111 8.40 2.76 0.63
CA GLN A 111 9.09 3.91 0.04
C GLN A 111 8.38 4.35 -1.24
N GLN A 112 8.04 3.42 -2.14
CA GLN A 112 7.29 3.72 -3.37
C GLN A 112 5.90 4.31 -3.10
N MET A 113 5.25 3.96 -1.99
CA MET A 113 3.98 4.57 -1.56
C MET A 113 4.09 6.08 -1.33
N MET A 114 5.30 6.64 -1.23
CA MET A 114 5.57 8.08 -1.17
C MET A 114 5.77 8.75 -2.55
N ALA A 115 5.62 8.02 -3.66
CA ALA A 115 5.79 8.53 -5.01
C ALA A 115 4.84 9.67 -5.38
N TRP A 116 3.77 9.88 -4.60
CA TRP A 116 2.91 11.04 -4.73
C TRP A 116 3.64 12.38 -4.56
N LEU A 117 4.76 12.42 -3.82
CA LEU A 117 5.61 13.61 -3.64
C LEU A 117 6.20 14.13 -4.96
N LEU A 118 6.23 13.30 -6.01
CA LEU A 118 6.63 13.75 -7.35
C LEU A 118 5.64 14.75 -7.96
N PHE A 119 4.37 14.68 -7.55
CA PHE A 119 3.27 15.41 -8.18
C PHE A 119 2.73 16.52 -7.30
N LEU A 120 2.75 16.33 -5.98
CA LEU A 120 2.15 17.23 -5.00
C LEU A 120 3.19 17.63 -3.94
N GLU A 121 3.33 18.92 -3.68
CA GLU A 121 4.03 19.41 -2.48
C GLU A 121 3.30 18.93 -1.23
N ALA A 122 4.01 18.71 -0.11
CA ALA A 122 3.42 18.19 1.13
C ALA A 122 2.11 18.94 1.50
N PRO A 123 0.94 18.28 1.41
CA PRO A 123 -0.34 18.95 1.66
C PRO A 123 -0.57 19.15 3.16
N LYS A 124 -1.52 20.01 3.52
CA LYS A 124 -1.87 20.25 4.93
C LYS A 124 -2.37 19.01 5.66
N ARG A 125 -2.99 18.05 4.95
CA ARG A 125 -3.58 16.84 5.52
C ARG A 125 -3.17 15.61 4.72
N ILE A 126 -2.57 14.64 5.41
CA ILE A 126 -2.13 13.36 4.87
C ILE A 126 -2.76 12.24 5.70
N VAL A 127 -3.35 11.24 5.04
CA VAL A 127 -4.04 10.13 5.72
C VAL A 127 -3.52 8.77 5.24
N GLN A 128 -3.21 7.88 6.18
CA GLN A 128 -2.98 6.47 5.91
C GLN A 128 -4.18 5.63 6.34
N LEU A 129 -4.71 4.79 5.45
CA LEU A 129 -5.64 3.72 5.77
C LEU A 129 -4.83 2.44 5.96
N GLY A 130 -4.80 1.92 7.19
CA GLY A 130 -3.87 0.90 7.66
C GLY A 130 -2.65 1.53 8.33
N LEU A 131 -2.34 1.11 9.56
CA LEU A 131 -1.19 1.63 10.32
C LEU A 131 0.05 0.75 10.21
N GLY A 132 -0.12 -0.57 10.36
CA GLY A 132 0.99 -1.53 10.36
C GLY A 132 2.11 -1.17 11.35
N ALA A 133 3.37 -1.23 10.90
CA ALA A 133 4.54 -0.78 11.69
C ALA A 133 4.69 0.76 11.75
N ALA A 134 3.67 1.51 11.31
CA ALA A 134 3.61 2.96 11.26
C ALA A 134 4.73 3.62 10.44
N ALA A 135 5.30 2.91 9.45
CA ALA A 135 6.43 3.41 8.67
C ALA A 135 6.06 4.68 7.89
N LEU A 136 4.95 4.66 7.16
CA LEU A 136 4.45 5.81 6.39
C LEU A 136 4.08 6.98 7.32
N THR A 137 3.32 6.69 8.37
CA THR A 137 2.83 7.69 9.33
C THR A 137 3.98 8.38 10.07
N LYS A 138 4.94 7.63 10.61
CA LYS A 138 6.13 8.19 11.27
C LYS A 138 6.95 9.03 10.30
N PHE A 139 7.17 8.54 9.10
CA PHE A 139 7.94 9.24 8.09
C PHE A 139 7.29 10.58 7.74
N ALA A 140 5.99 10.58 7.40
CA ALA A 140 5.25 11.78 7.10
C ALA A 140 5.27 12.76 8.30
N TYR A 141 5.01 12.28 9.51
CA TYR A 141 5.03 13.11 10.71
C TYR A 141 6.40 13.74 10.97
N ARG A 142 7.49 12.97 10.80
CA ARG A 142 8.86 13.41 11.06
C ARG A 142 9.37 14.43 10.04
N PHE A 143 9.12 14.18 8.76
CA PHE A 143 9.77 14.91 7.67
C PHE A 143 8.85 15.94 7.00
N LEU A 144 7.54 15.73 6.99
CA LEU A 144 6.55 16.65 6.39
C LEU A 144 5.94 17.54 7.48
N LYS A 145 6.75 18.46 8.00
CA LYS A 145 6.45 19.23 9.22
C LYS A 145 5.26 20.18 9.09
N SER A 146 4.89 20.57 7.88
CA SER A 146 3.72 21.41 7.59
C SER A 146 2.40 20.64 7.50
N SER A 147 2.44 19.31 7.58
CA SER A 147 1.28 18.44 7.45
C SER A 147 0.75 18.00 8.82
N ASN A 148 -0.57 17.93 8.93
CA ASN A 148 -1.26 17.05 9.86
C ASN A 148 -1.31 15.65 9.23
N VAL A 149 -0.94 14.65 10.02
CA VAL A 149 -0.76 13.27 9.61
C VAL A 149 -1.68 12.40 10.44
N GLU A 150 -2.50 11.63 9.76
CA GLU A 150 -3.49 10.77 10.40
C GLU A 150 -3.33 9.34 9.90
N ALA A 151 -3.55 8.37 10.78
CA ALA A 151 -3.66 6.97 10.39
C ALA A 151 -4.95 6.36 10.91
N VAL A 152 -5.55 5.47 10.13
CA VAL A 152 -6.78 4.75 10.46
C VAL A 152 -6.44 3.27 10.60
N GLU A 153 -6.70 2.69 11.77
CA GLU A 153 -6.39 1.29 12.07
C GLU A 153 -7.56 0.63 12.79
N LEU A 154 -7.99 -0.52 12.27
CA LEU A 154 -9.13 -1.25 12.82
C LEU A 154 -8.72 -2.09 14.05
N ASN A 155 -7.49 -2.60 14.09
CA ASN A 155 -7.00 -3.49 15.14
C ASN A 155 -6.28 -2.70 16.26
N PRO A 156 -6.87 -2.58 17.47
CA PRO A 156 -6.24 -1.85 18.57
C PRO A 156 -4.89 -2.43 19.00
N ALA A 157 -4.66 -3.73 18.80
CA ALA A 157 -3.37 -4.35 19.09
C ALA A 157 -2.25 -3.84 18.16
N VAL A 158 -2.59 -3.47 16.92
CA VAL A 158 -1.64 -2.85 15.98
C VAL A 158 -1.31 -1.44 16.43
N VAL A 159 -2.30 -0.66 16.89
CA VAL A 159 -2.06 0.68 17.46
C VAL A 159 -1.12 0.60 18.66
N ILE A 160 -1.39 -0.30 19.60
CA ILE A 160 -0.52 -0.51 20.77
C ILE A 160 0.90 -0.91 20.33
N ALA A 161 1.02 -1.84 19.39
CA ALA A 161 2.33 -2.28 18.87
C ALA A 161 3.06 -1.14 18.15
N ALA A 162 2.37 -0.32 17.36
CA ALA A 162 2.95 0.81 16.67
C ALA A 162 3.61 1.79 17.65
N ARG A 163 2.92 2.08 18.77
CA ARG A 163 3.43 2.97 19.82
C ARG A 163 4.58 2.35 20.63
N THR A 164 4.39 1.13 21.11
CA THR A 164 5.31 0.51 22.08
C THR A 164 6.49 -0.21 21.42
N MET A 165 6.28 -0.79 20.24
CA MET A 165 7.27 -1.62 19.55
C MET A 165 7.81 -0.97 18.28
N PHE A 166 7.10 -0.01 17.67
CA PHE A 166 7.57 0.66 16.44
C PHE A 166 7.78 2.16 16.59
N GLN A 167 7.87 2.67 17.82
CA GLN A 167 8.28 4.04 18.13
C GLN A 167 7.40 5.13 17.50
N LEU A 168 6.11 4.83 17.24
CA LEU A 168 5.16 5.86 16.85
C LEU A 168 4.85 6.75 18.09
N PRO A 169 5.01 8.07 18.04
CA PRO A 169 5.14 8.88 19.25
C PRO A 169 3.84 9.56 19.68
N SER A 170 2.97 9.00 20.53
CA SER A 170 1.68 9.60 21.02
C SER A 170 0.85 10.48 20.04
N ASP A 171 -0.36 10.89 20.39
CA ASP A 171 -1.07 11.89 19.56
C ASP A 171 -0.72 13.30 20.05
N ASP A 172 -0.66 14.23 19.10
CA ASP A 172 -0.41 15.65 19.34
C ASP A 172 -1.21 16.51 18.35
N ALA A 173 -0.90 17.80 18.25
CA ALA A 173 -1.61 18.73 17.37
C ALA A 173 -1.49 18.39 15.86
N ARG A 174 -0.52 17.56 15.45
CA ARG A 174 -0.28 17.17 14.06
C ARG A 174 -0.42 15.67 13.81
N LEU A 175 -0.33 14.82 14.82
CA LEU A 175 -0.46 13.37 14.69
C LEU A 175 -1.72 12.87 15.37
N THR A 176 -2.53 12.11 14.63
CA THR A 176 -3.72 11.44 15.18
C THR A 176 -3.83 10.01 14.65
N VAL A 177 -4.13 9.05 15.53
CA VAL A 177 -4.46 7.67 15.13
C VAL A 177 -5.91 7.37 15.48
N HIS A 178 -6.70 7.05 14.47
CA HIS A 178 -8.11 6.70 14.59
C HIS A 178 -8.28 5.19 14.67
N GLU A 179 -8.80 4.71 15.78
CA GLU A 179 -9.22 3.31 15.95
C GLU A 179 -10.63 3.10 15.34
N THR A 180 -10.72 3.04 14.02
CA THR A 180 -11.99 2.92 13.28
C THR A 180 -11.82 2.10 11.99
N ASP A 181 -12.93 1.65 11.41
CA ASP A 181 -12.94 1.05 10.08
C ASP A 181 -12.64 2.11 9.00
N ALA A 182 -11.80 1.74 8.05
CA ALA A 182 -11.43 2.61 6.93
C ALA A 182 -12.63 2.93 6.02
N TRP A 183 -13.59 2.02 5.88
CA TRP A 183 -14.86 2.25 5.20
C TRP A 183 -15.68 3.35 5.89
N ASP A 184 -15.77 3.32 7.22
CA ASP A 184 -16.51 4.33 7.98
C ASP A 184 -15.81 5.69 7.88
N PHE A 185 -14.48 5.72 7.97
CA PHE A 185 -13.69 6.95 7.82
C PHE A 185 -13.94 7.64 6.47
N VAL A 186 -13.90 6.91 5.36
CA VAL A 186 -14.10 7.53 4.02
C VAL A 186 -15.56 7.90 3.72
N ASN A 187 -16.52 7.33 4.46
CA ASN A 187 -17.93 7.69 4.35
C ASN A 187 -18.33 8.84 5.28
N ASP A 188 -17.51 9.21 6.26
CA ASP A 188 -17.70 10.43 7.03
C ASP A 188 -17.53 11.66 6.13
N ARG A 189 -18.61 12.42 5.98
CA ARG A 189 -18.67 13.63 5.15
C ARG A 189 -17.72 14.73 5.62
N THR A 190 -17.30 14.72 6.89
CA THR A 190 -16.32 15.69 7.40
C THR A 190 -14.94 15.52 6.74
N ASN A 191 -14.65 14.34 6.18
CA ASN A 191 -13.43 14.07 5.45
C ASN A 191 -13.49 14.48 3.96
N HIS A 192 -14.68 14.77 3.42
CA HIS A 192 -14.87 15.02 1.99
C HIS A 192 -14.19 16.32 1.52
N GLY A 193 -13.39 16.23 0.46
CA GLY A 193 -12.67 17.39 -0.11
C GLY A 193 -11.52 17.93 0.73
N THR A 194 -11.03 17.21 1.74
CA THR A 194 -10.07 17.75 2.73
C THR A 194 -8.67 17.14 2.69
N ILE A 195 -8.50 15.98 2.05
CA ILE A 195 -7.26 15.21 2.10
C ILE A 195 -6.42 15.48 0.85
N GLY A 196 -5.17 15.90 1.01
CA GLY A 196 -4.27 16.12 -0.13
C GLY A 196 -3.65 14.82 -0.63
N ALA A 197 -3.13 14.01 0.30
CA ALA A 197 -2.54 12.72 0.00
C ALA A 197 -3.15 11.63 0.90
N LEU A 198 -3.64 10.55 0.29
CA LEU A 198 -4.15 9.38 0.98
C LEU A 198 -3.32 8.15 0.60
N GLN A 199 -3.05 7.25 1.53
CA GLN A 199 -2.28 6.03 1.27
C GLN A 199 -3.06 4.83 1.79
N ILE A 200 -3.29 3.81 0.95
CA ILE A 200 -4.05 2.60 1.31
C ILE A 200 -3.09 1.42 1.40
N ASP A 201 -2.90 0.93 2.63
CA ASP A 201 -2.02 -0.18 2.98
C ASP A 201 -2.75 -1.15 3.94
N VAL A 202 -3.99 -1.49 3.58
CA VAL A 202 -4.87 -2.36 4.37
C VAL A 202 -4.80 -3.78 3.85
N TYR A 203 -4.34 -4.73 4.68
CA TYR A 203 -4.33 -6.15 4.37
C TYR A 203 -5.00 -6.98 5.46
N ASP A 204 -5.55 -8.13 5.09
CA ASP A 204 -5.94 -9.13 6.08
C ASP A 204 -4.73 -9.91 6.63
N ALA A 205 -4.95 -10.66 7.70
CA ALA A 205 -3.94 -11.50 8.35
C ALA A 205 -3.32 -12.58 7.43
N THR A 206 -3.95 -12.85 6.28
CA THR A 206 -3.46 -13.80 5.27
C THR A 206 -2.75 -13.10 4.10
N ALA A 207 -2.53 -11.78 4.19
CA ALA A 207 -1.97 -10.96 3.12
C ALA A 207 -2.70 -11.14 1.77
N ARG A 208 -4.02 -11.37 1.79
CA ARG A 208 -4.82 -11.61 0.57
C ARG A 208 -5.37 -10.31 -0.01
N GLY A 209 -4.47 -9.44 -0.49
CA GLY A 209 -4.82 -8.19 -1.17
C GLY A 209 -5.54 -7.15 -0.29
N PRO A 210 -5.87 -5.98 -0.86
CA PRO A 210 -6.65 -5.00 -0.12
C PRO A 210 -8.03 -5.57 0.20
N VAL A 211 -8.37 -5.58 1.49
CA VAL A 211 -9.68 -6.05 2.01
C VAL A 211 -10.80 -5.17 1.45
N LEU A 212 -10.50 -3.89 1.21
CA LEU A 212 -11.38 -2.90 0.62
C LEU A 212 -10.97 -2.63 -0.83
N ASP A 213 -11.57 -3.38 -1.76
CA ASP A 213 -11.17 -3.35 -3.17
C ASP A 213 -12.30 -2.94 -4.13
N SER A 214 -13.43 -2.43 -3.64
CA SER A 214 -14.63 -2.14 -4.45
C SER A 214 -14.58 -0.76 -5.15
N VAL A 215 -15.32 -0.60 -6.24
CA VAL A 215 -15.47 0.72 -6.90
C VAL A 215 -16.10 1.74 -5.94
N ALA A 216 -17.08 1.31 -5.15
CA ALA A 216 -17.73 2.18 -4.16
C ALA A 216 -16.73 2.71 -3.13
N PHE A 217 -15.82 1.85 -2.67
CA PHE A 217 -14.75 2.26 -1.76
C PHE A 217 -13.82 3.27 -2.41
N TYR A 218 -13.34 3.00 -3.63
CA TYR A 218 -12.47 3.93 -4.33
C TYR A 218 -13.16 5.26 -4.66
N ARG A 219 -14.47 5.28 -4.93
CA ARG A 219 -15.25 6.52 -5.08
C ARG A 219 -15.35 7.29 -3.76
N ALA A 220 -15.58 6.61 -2.64
CA ALA A 220 -15.59 7.24 -1.31
C ALA A 220 -14.22 7.82 -0.94
N VAL A 221 -13.13 7.08 -1.22
CA VAL A 221 -11.76 7.58 -1.11
C VAL A 221 -11.56 8.83 -1.96
N ARG A 222 -11.97 8.79 -3.24
CA ARG A 222 -11.85 9.95 -4.12
C ARG A 222 -12.62 11.16 -3.61
N ALA A 223 -13.81 10.96 -3.02
CA ALA A 223 -14.61 12.04 -2.43
C ALA A 223 -13.90 12.70 -1.22
N CYS A 224 -13.03 11.98 -0.52
CA CYS A 224 -12.21 12.53 0.57
C CYS A 224 -11.06 13.42 0.08
N LEU A 225 -10.60 13.21 -1.16
CA LEU A 225 -9.49 13.96 -1.72
C LEU A 225 -9.89 15.38 -2.08
N THR A 226 -8.98 16.33 -1.89
CA THR A 226 -9.07 17.69 -2.44
C THR A 226 -9.13 17.68 -3.97
N ASP A 227 -9.48 18.83 -4.56
CA ASP A 227 -9.54 19.02 -6.02
C ASP A 227 -8.24 18.69 -6.78
N ALA A 228 -7.10 18.65 -6.10
CA ALA A 228 -5.82 18.25 -6.67
C ALA A 228 -5.10 17.20 -5.80
N GLY A 229 -5.89 16.33 -5.17
CA GLY A 229 -5.39 15.25 -4.32
C GLY A 229 -5.00 14.00 -5.09
N LEU A 230 -4.35 13.10 -4.37
CA LEU A 230 -3.88 11.82 -4.92
C LEU A 230 -3.88 10.73 -3.87
N VAL A 231 -4.05 9.50 -4.33
CA VAL A 231 -3.97 8.31 -3.50
C VAL A 231 -2.89 7.36 -4.01
N THR A 232 -2.13 6.76 -3.09
CA THR A 232 -1.30 5.59 -3.39
C THR A 232 -1.89 4.34 -2.76
N VAL A 233 -1.80 3.21 -3.47
CA VAL A 233 -2.39 1.94 -3.05
C VAL A 233 -1.37 0.83 -3.21
N ASN A 234 -1.10 0.08 -2.14
CA ASN A 234 -0.24 -1.09 -2.18
C ASN A 234 -1.02 -2.30 -2.71
N LEU A 235 -0.51 -2.96 -3.75
CA LEU A 235 -1.14 -4.11 -4.40
C LEU A 235 -0.15 -5.27 -4.54
N PHE A 236 -0.65 -6.49 -4.67
CA PHE A 236 0.17 -7.64 -5.09
C PHE A 236 0.20 -7.70 -6.61
N GLY A 237 1.37 -7.57 -7.23
CA GLY A 237 1.55 -7.55 -8.69
C GLY A 237 1.24 -8.88 -9.37
N ASP A 238 1.75 -9.98 -8.81
CA ASP A 238 1.56 -11.36 -9.30
C ASP A 238 0.36 -12.05 -8.62
N HIS A 239 -0.79 -11.36 -8.58
CA HIS A 239 -2.04 -11.88 -8.02
C HIS A 239 -3.25 -11.45 -8.86
N PRO A 240 -4.29 -12.30 -9.06
CA PRO A 240 -5.47 -11.96 -9.84
C PRO A 240 -6.22 -10.71 -9.35
N SER A 241 -6.04 -10.33 -8.08
CA SER A 241 -6.62 -9.10 -7.54
C SER A 241 -5.99 -7.84 -8.14
N PHE A 242 -4.76 -7.87 -8.67
CA PHE A 242 -4.11 -6.70 -9.27
C PHE A 242 -4.97 -6.10 -10.40
N VAL A 243 -5.28 -6.92 -11.40
CA VAL A 243 -6.06 -6.50 -12.58
C VAL A 243 -7.44 -5.99 -12.16
N ARG A 244 -8.07 -6.65 -11.18
CA ARG A 244 -9.37 -6.24 -10.63
C ARG A 244 -9.30 -4.88 -9.94
N ASN A 245 -8.30 -4.66 -9.09
CA ASN A 245 -8.08 -3.39 -8.40
C ASN A 245 -7.80 -2.27 -9.41
N MET A 246 -6.93 -2.50 -10.39
CA MET A 246 -6.66 -1.52 -11.45
C MET A 246 -7.92 -1.15 -12.22
N LYS A 247 -8.77 -2.11 -12.61
CA LYS A 247 -10.04 -1.82 -13.29
C LYS A 247 -10.95 -0.94 -12.43
N ARG A 248 -11.07 -1.26 -11.14
CA ARG A 248 -11.99 -0.56 -10.22
C ARG A 248 -11.49 0.84 -9.85
N MET A 249 -10.18 1.01 -9.67
CA MET A 249 -9.59 2.34 -9.50
C MET A 249 -9.74 3.18 -10.77
N ASN A 250 -9.51 2.61 -11.95
CA ASN A 250 -9.75 3.34 -13.22
C ASN A 250 -11.21 3.79 -13.35
N GLU A 251 -12.18 2.97 -12.95
CA GLU A 251 -13.59 3.37 -12.93
C GLU A 251 -13.88 4.49 -11.90
N ALA A 252 -13.22 4.47 -10.75
CA ALA A 252 -13.45 5.45 -9.69
C ALA A 252 -12.73 6.79 -9.93
N PHE A 253 -11.58 6.77 -10.63
CA PHE A 253 -10.69 7.91 -10.86
C PHE A 253 -10.64 8.37 -12.33
N ASP A 254 -11.69 8.07 -13.10
CA ASP A 254 -11.85 8.48 -14.51
C ASP A 254 -10.65 8.11 -15.40
N GLY A 255 -10.09 6.92 -15.21
CA GLY A 255 -8.95 6.43 -15.98
C GLY A 255 -7.59 7.00 -15.55
N ARG A 256 -7.55 7.87 -14.54
CA ARG A 256 -6.32 8.56 -14.11
C ARG A 256 -5.57 7.78 -13.04
N VAL A 257 -5.15 6.57 -13.42
CA VAL A 257 -4.45 5.62 -12.55
C VAL A 257 -3.24 5.04 -13.25
N VAL A 258 -2.09 5.09 -12.60
CA VAL A 258 -0.85 4.45 -13.05
C VAL A 258 -0.32 3.53 -11.96
N ALA A 259 0.26 2.38 -12.31
CA ALA A 259 0.92 1.51 -11.34
C ALA A 259 2.39 1.39 -11.68
N LEU A 260 3.26 1.66 -10.70
CA LEU A 260 4.70 1.48 -10.83
C LEU A 260 5.05 0.00 -11.09
N PRO A 261 6.29 -0.27 -11.57
CA PRO A 261 6.78 -1.64 -11.71
C PRO A 261 6.81 -2.36 -10.37
N GLU A 262 6.81 -3.69 -10.45
CA GLU A 262 6.89 -4.56 -9.29
C GLU A 262 8.24 -4.42 -8.57
N VAL A 263 8.20 -4.31 -7.24
CA VAL A 263 9.39 -4.33 -6.38
C VAL A 263 9.75 -5.75 -5.96
N HIS A 264 10.91 -5.94 -5.32
CA HIS A 264 11.49 -7.26 -5.05
C HIS A 264 10.57 -8.26 -4.33
N ASP A 265 9.63 -7.79 -3.51
CA ASP A 265 8.71 -8.65 -2.74
C ASP A 265 7.39 -8.95 -3.45
N GLY A 266 7.21 -8.51 -4.69
CA GLY A 266 6.02 -8.76 -5.49
C GLY A 266 4.92 -7.71 -5.35
N ASN A 267 5.17 -6.64 -4.61
CA ASN A 267 4.26 -5.52 -4.46
C ASN A 267 4.33 -4.58 -5.67
N ARG A 268 3.20 -3.94 -5.99
CA ARG A 268 3.08 -2.85 -6.96
C ARG A 268 2.31 -1.71 -6.32
N VAL A 269 2.84 -0.50 -6.45
CA VAL A 269 2.17 0.71 -5.97
C VAL A 269 1.40 1.35 -7.11
N ALA A 270 0.08 1.46 -6.94
CA ALA A 270 -0.77 2.28 -7.81
C ALA A 270 -0.84 3.71 -7.29
N ILE A 271 -0.93 4.67 -8.20
CA ILE A 271 -1.14 6.10 -7.95
C ILE A 271 -2.39 6.50 -8.73
N ALA A 272 -3.38 7.07 -8.05
CA ALA A 272 -4.60 7.59 -8.67
C ALA A 272 -4.82 9.05 -8.33
N PHE A 273 -5.26 9.83 -9.31
CA PHE A 273 -5.34 11.29 -9.24
C PHE A 273 -6.80 11.75 -9.18
N SER A 274 -7.17 12.63 -8.23
CA SER A 274 -8.55 13.13 -8.13
C SER A 274 -8.83 14.32 -9.05
N GLY A 275 -7.80 15.13 -9.35
CA GLY A 275 -7.97 16.47 -9.94
C GLY A 275 -8.26 16.56 -11.44
N PRO A 276 -7.83 17.60 -12.17
CA PRO A 276 -7.92 17.60 -13.63
C PRO A 276 -6.90 16.64 -14.27
N ALA A 277 -6.95 16.50 -15.59
CA ALA A 277 -5.87 15.87 -16.35
C ALA A 277 -4.54 16.58 -16.06
N LEU A 278 -3.47 15.81 -15.92
CA LEU A 278 -2.13 16.32 -15.63
C LEU A 278 -1.27 16.19 -16.88
N ASP A 279 -0.48 17.23 -17.15
CA ASP A 279 0.63 17.18 -18.09
C ASP A 279 1.84 17.85 -17.44
N VAL A 280 2.84 17.05 -17.06
CA VAL A 280 4.00 17.52 -16.31
C VAL A 280 5.27 17.10 -17.02
N PRO A 281 6.16 18.04 -17.41
CA PRO A 281 7.44 17.68 -18.01
C PRO A 281 8.24 16.73 -17.12
N PHE A 282 8.80 15.67 -17.70
CA PHE A 282 9.65 14.75 -16.95
C PHE A 282 10.87 15.44 -16.35
N THR A 283 11.37 16.51 -16.98
CA THR A 283 12.44 17.35 -16.41
C THR A 283 12.05 17.98 -15.07
N THR A 284 10.77 18.39 -14.92
CA THR A 284 10.22 18.88 -13.65
C THR A 284 10.15 17.76 -12.62
N LEU A 285 9.66 16.57 -13.01
CA LEU A 285 9.59 15.41 -12.12
C LEU A 285 10.99 14.93 -11.69
N GLU A 286 11.98 14.98 -12.58
CA GLU A 286 13.38 14.67 -12.29
C GLU A 286 14.00 15.66 -11.30
N ALA A 287 13.69 16.96 -11.43
CA ALA A 287 14.12 17.96 -10.46
C ALA A 287 13.52 17.70 -9.07
N ARG A 288 12.22 17.39 -8.99
CA ARG A 288 11.53 17.01 -7.75
C ARG A 288 12.12 15.72 -7.15
N ALA A 289 12.39 14.71 -7.98
CA ALA A 289 13.00 13.47 -7.54
C ALA A 289 14.37 13.67 -6.89
N ARG A 290 15.21 14.56 -7.43
CA ARG A 290 16.51 14.91 -6.82
C ARG A 290 16.36 15.57 -5.46
N LEU A 291 15.38 16.47 -5.31
CA LEU A 291 15.07 17.10 -4.02
C LEU A 291 14.56 16.08 -3.00
N ILE A 292 13.65 15.18 -3.40
CA ILE A 292 13.15 14.11 -2.53
C ILE A 292 14.31 13.21 -2.06
N GLU A 293 15.22 12.82 -2.97
CA GLU A 293 16.38 12.02 -2.57
C GLU A 293 17.31 12.76 -1.60
N ALA A 294 17.57 14.04 -1.84
CA ALA A 294 18.47 14.83 -1.01
C ALA A 294 17.90 15.11 0.39
N GLU A 295 16.63 15.52 0.46
CA GLU A 295 15.99 15.96 1.70
C GLU A 295 15.37 14.82 2.51
N LEU A 296 14.88 13.78 1.82
CA LEU A 296 14.05 12.73 2.40
C LEU A 296 14.70 11.34 2.33
N GLY A 297 15.78 11.18 1.55
CA GLY A 297 16.49 9.91 1.43
C GLY A 297 15.69 8.78 0.76
N LEU A 298 14.61 9.11 0.03
CA LEU A 298 13.77 8.17 -0.70
C LEU A 298 14.24 8.05 -2.15
N PRO A 299 14.25 6.85 -2.78
CA PRO A 299 14.86 6.60 -4.10
C PRO A 299 14.01 7.12 -5.28
N ALA A 300 13.64 8.40 -5.26
CA ALA A 300 12.62 8.95 -6.14
C ALA A 300 12.98 8.95 -7.64
N ARG A 301 14.25 8.96 -8.02
CA ARG A 301 14.65 8.83 -9.43
C ARG A 301 14.27 7.46 -10.01
N GLN A 302 14.24 6.41 -9.18
CA GLN A 302 13.81 5.09 -9.62
C GLN A 302 12.32 5.08 -9.97
N TRP A 303 11.51 5.86 -9.25
CA TRP A 303 10.08 5.98 -9.52
C TRP A 303 9.82 6.69 -10.86
N ILE A 304 10.63 7.67 -11.26
CA ILE A 304 10.55 8.29 -12.60
C ILE A 304 10.78 7.27 -13.70
N LYS A 305 11.82 6.44 -13.55
CA LYS A 305 12.09 5.36 -14.50
C LYS A 305 10.88 4.40 -14.57
N GLY A 306 10.34 4.02 -13.42
CA GLY A 306 9.16 3.18 -13.34
C GLY A 306 7.90 3.79 -13.96
N LEU A 307 7.69 5.11 -13.83
CA LEU A 307 6.59 5.83 -14.49
C LEU A 307 6.73 5.73 -16.02
N ARG A 308 7.92 6.00 -16.56
CA ARG A 308 8.17 5.91 -18.02
C ARG A 308 7.92 4.50 -18.55
N GLU A 309 8.39 3.48 -17.82
CA GLU A 309 8.17 2.07 -18.17
C GLU A 309 6.68 1.70 -18.13
N SER A 310 5.96 2.18 -17.13
CA SER A 310 4.56 1.79 -16.89
C SER A 310 3.57 2.50 -17.81
N THR A 311 3.84 3.74 -18.21
CA THR A 311 2.96 4.48 -19.13
C THR A 311 3.29 4.27 -20.60
N GLY A 312 4.49 3.77 -20.91
CA GLY A 312 4.99 3.69 -22.29
C GLY A 312 5.17 5.06 -22.94
N GLN A 313 5.16 6.15 -22.16
CA GLN A 313 5.28 7.50 -22.69
C GLN A 313 6.74 7.81 -23.01
N HIS A 314 7.02 7.95 -24.30
CA HIS A 314 8.33 8.34 -24.83
C HIS A 314 8.47 9.86 -25.03
N GLY A 315 7.39 10.62 -24.78
CA GLY A 315 7.38 12.08 -24.85
C GLY A 315 8.16 12.76 -23.72
N GLY A 316 8.27 14.09 -23.81
CA GLY A 316 8.95 14.92 -22.82
C GLY A 316 8.19 15.10 -21.50
N SER A 317 6.91 14.72 -21.45
CA SER A 317 6.01 14.91 -20.31
C SER A 317 5.34 13.61 -19.88
N PHE A 318 5.02 13.53 -18.59
CA PHE A 318 4.08 12.59 -18.03
C PHE A 318 2.67 13.17 -18.17
N SER A 319 1.80 12.46 -18.86
CA SER A 319 0.41 12.88 -19.05
C SER A 319 -0.57 11.82 -18.54
N ILE A 320 -1.60 12.22 -17.80
CA ILE A 320 -2.64 11.30 -17.31
C ILE A 320 -4.00 11.99 -17.15
#